data_AF-A0A254ST79-F1
#
_entry.id   AF-A0A254ST79-F1
#
_cell.length_a   1.000
_cell.length_b   1.000
_cell.length_c   1.000
_cell.angle_alpha   90.00
_cell.angle_beta   90.00
_cell.angle_gamma   90.00
#
_symmetry.space_group_name_H-M   'P 1'
#
loop_
_entity.id
_entity.type
_entity.pdbx_description
1 polymer ?
#
loop_
_entity_poly.entity_id
_entity_poly.type
_entity_poly.pdbx_seq_one_letter_code
_entity_poly.pdbx_strand_id
1 'polypeptide(L)'
;MSEYIEREELRIDDPEYNILVENDDYLVYKKYETVRLYMKKQKQLVWCIGDFYGDAEGAIITEDNQWCIMYGCGIIAYRLKEPFDDYSYDTVCEQWSEFRRGPKDILWVEKVVQTSPTSMLVISEDESKYTLDILDNHLKLERI
;
A
#
# COMPACT_ATOMS: atom_id res chain seq x y z
N MET A 1 8.60 11.70 25.60
CA MET A 1 9.87 12.27 25.06
C MET A 1 10.49 11.40 23.97
N SER A 2 10.29 10.07 23.92
CA SER A 2 10.88 9.23 22.85
C SER A 2 10.07 9.20 21.55
N GLU A 3 8.74 9.33 21.61
CA GLU A 3 7.86 9.29 20.43
C GLU A 3 8.05 10.50 19.50
N TYR A 4 8.33 11.67 20.07
CA TYR A 4 8.59 12.90 19.31
C TYR A 4 9.93 12.87 18.55
N ILE A 5 10.95 12.22 19.12
CA ILE A 5 12.29 12.14 18.51
C ILE A 5 12.27 11.20 17.29
N GLU A 6 11.48 10.12 17.33
CA GLU A 6 11.33 9.19 16.20
C GLU A 6 10.61 9.81 14.99
N ARG A 7 9.65 10.74 15.24
CA ARG A 7 8.93 11.45 14.16
C ARG A 7 9.79 12.52 13.48
N GLU A 8 10.66 13.21 14.22
CA GLU A 8 11.62 14.17 13.67
C GLU A 8 12.70 13.50 12.79
N GLU A 9 13.20 12.32 13.17
CA GLU A 9 14.18 11.57 12.35
C GLU A 9 13.59 11.10 11.01
N LEU A 10 12.30 10.75 11.00
CA LEU A 10 11.56 10.39 9.79
C LEU A 10 11.03 11.60 9.00
N ARG A 11 11.13 12.81 9.58
CA ARG A 11 10.57 14.07 9.05
C ARG A 11 9.07 13.99 8.74
N ILE A 12 8.28 13.27 9.55
CA ILE A 12 6.83 13.11 9.31
C ILE A 12 6.06 14.44 9.47
N ASP A 13 6.65 15.42 10.16
CA ASP A 13 6.08 16.76 10.31
C ASP A 13 6.30 17.67 9.09
N ASP A 14 7.04 17.20 8.07
CA ASP A 14 7.17 17.87 6.78
C ASP A 14 5.88 17.65 5.97
N PRO A 15 5.22 18.71 5.47
CA PRO A 15 3.96 18.60 4.72
C PRO A 15 4.06 17.75 3.45
N GLU A 16 5.27 17.46 2.96
CA GLU A 16 5.48 16.51 1.87
C GLU A 16 5.25 15.04 2.26
N TYR A 17 5.25 14.75 3.57
CA TYR A 17 5.03 13.43 4.13
C TYR A 17 3.57 13.26 4.51
N ASN A 18 2.89 12.35 3.83
CA ASN A 18 1.47 12.08 4.08
C ASN A 18 1.31 10.65 4.59
N ILE A 19 0.84 10.52 5.84
CA ILE A 19 0.52 9.22 6.42
C ILE A 19 -0.66 8.63 5.66
N LEU A 20 -0.49 7.42 5.13
CA LEU A 20 -1.55 6.67 4.46
C LEU A 20 -2.27 5.75 5.45
N VAL A 21 -1.51 5.05 6.29
CA VAL A 21 -2.03 4.17 7.34
C VAL A 21 -0.97 3.95 8.42
N GLU A 22 -1.42 3.80 9.66
CA GLU A 22 -0.56 3.57 10.83
C GLU A 22 -1.24 2.57 11.77
N ASN A 23 -0.47 1.61 12.29
CA ASN A 23 -0.87 0.76 13.41
C ASN A 23 0.29 0.62 14.41
N ASP A 24 0.19 -0.28 15.40
CA ASP A 24 1.20 -0.41 16.46
C ASP A 24 2.58 -0.88 15.95
N ASP A 25 2.62 -1.61 14.84
CA ASP A 25 3.83 -2.22 14.30
C ASP A 25 4.43 -1.43 13.13
N TYR A 26 3.57 -0.82 12.31
CA TYR A 26 3.93 -0.24 11.03
C TYR A 26 3.37 1.17 10.86
N LEU A 27 4.15 1.99 10.17
CA LEU A 27 3.74 3.28 9.64
C LEU A 27 3.99 3.28 8.14
N VAL A 28 2.94 3.52 7.36
CA VAL A 28 3.01 3.65 5.90
C VAL A 28 2.67 5.07 5.53
N TYR A 29 3.57 5.71 4.80
CA TYR A 29 3.45 7.10 4.39
C TYR A 29 3.97 7.28 2.98
N LYS A 30 3.45 8.28 2.27
CA LYS A 30 3.98 8.69 0.97
C LYS A 30 4.79 9.95 1.08
N LYS A 31 5.75 10.08 0.17
CA LYS A 31 6.42 11.32 -0.18
C LYS A 31 6.39 11.43 -1.71
N TYR A 32 5.59 12.36 -2.22
CA TYR A 32 5.22 12.37 -3.65
C TYR A 32 4.68 11.00 -4.08
N GLU A 33 5.15 10.49 -5.22
CA GLU A 33 4.74 9.23 -5.85
C GLU A 33 5.22 7.99 -5.09
N THR A 34 6.24 8.12 -4.22
CA THR A 34 6.84 7.00 -3.50
C THR A 34 6.16 6.75 -2.16
N VAL A 35 5.78 5.49 -1.90
CA VAL A 35 5.27 5.01 -0.62
C VAL A 35 6.36 4.27 0.14
N ARG A 36 6.47 4.53 1.44
CA ARG A 36 7.49 4.01 2.35
C ARG A 36 6.88 3.27 3.52
N LEU A 37 7.63 2.30 4.05
CA LEU A 37 7.25 1.52 5.23
C LEU A 37 8.26 1.72 6.34
N TYR A 38 7.81 2.25 7.47
CA TYR A 38 8.58 2.28 8.71
C TYR A 38 8.07 1.21 9.68
N MET A 39 8.99 0.37 10.15
CA MET A 39 8.75 -0.68 11.13
C MET A 39 9.12 -0.18 12.51
N LYS A 40 8.12 0.14 13.33
CA LYS A 40 8.28 0.84 14.60
C LYS A 40 9.15 0.07 15.59
N LYS A 41 8.87 -1.23 15.75
CA LYS A 41 9.62 -2.11 16.68
C LYS A 41 11.08 -2.27 16.30
N GLN A 42 11.37 -2.33 15.00
CA GLN A 42 12.72 -2.56 14.48
C GLN A 42 13.49 -1.25 14.25
N LYS A 43 12.80 -0.11 14.25
CA LYS A 43 13.35 1.19 13.84
C LYS A 43 13.99 1.13 12.45
N GLN A 44 13.36 0.37 11.56
CA GLN A 44 13.85 0.13 10.22
C GLN A 44 12.91 0.74 9.20
N LEU A 45 13.50 1.33 8.16
CA LEU A 45 12.79 1.94 7.05
C LEU A 45 13.04 1.14 5.77
N VAL A 46 11.97 0.74 5.09
CA VAL A 46 12.00 0.27 3.69
C VAL A 46 11.71 1.48 2.82
N TRP A 47 12.59 1.75 1.86
CA TRP A 47 12.64 3.06 1.21
C TRP A 47 11.58 3.21 0.13
N CYS A 48 11.21 2.12 -0.52
CA CYS A 48 10.13 2.08 -1.48
C CYS A 48 9.35 0.77 -1.32
N ILE A 49 8.07 0.84 -0.96
CA ILE A 49 7.16 -0.31 -1.02
C ILE A 49 6.11 -0.16 -2.13
N GLY A 50 6.05 1.01 -2.78
CA GLY A 50 5.22 1.27 -3.94
C GLY A 50 5.53 2.62 -4.58
N ASP A 51 5.33 2.73 -5.89
CA ASP A 51 5.54 3.94 -6.67
C ASP A 51 4.34 4.18 -7.61
N PHE A 52 3.65 5.31 -7.42
CA PHE A 52 2.37 5.62 -8.04
C PHE A 52 2.43 6.91 -8.87
N TYR A 53 2.11 6.80 -10.15
CA TYR A 53 1.90 7.96 -11.01
C TYR A 53 0.73 8.81 -10.49
N GLY A 54 1.01 10.06 -10.13
CA GLY A 54 0.02 10.97 -9.53
C GLY A 54 -0.23 10.76 -8.04
N ASP A 55 0.72 10.17 -7.31
CA ASP A 55 0.68 9.77 -5.91
C ASP A 55 -0.23 8.58 -5.59
N ALA A 56 0.04 7.91 -4.47
CA ALA A 56 -0.90 6.97 -3.88
C ALA A 56 -2.07 7.73 -3.25
N GLU A 57 -3.30 7.27 -3.49
CA GLU A 57 -4.51 7.81 -2.87
C GLU A 57 -4.63 7.34 -1.42
N GLY A 58 -4.30 6.08 -1.15
CA GLY A 58 -4.38 5.54 0.19
C GLY A 58 -3.69 4.20 0.36
N ALA A 59 -3.72 3.70 1.59
CA ALA A 59 -3.26 2.36 1.91
C ALA A 59 -4.06 1.76 3.07
N ILE A 60 -4.06 0.43 3.17
CA ILE A 60 -4.54 -0.30 4.33
C ILE A 60 -3.49 -1.36 4.74
N ILE A 61 -3.45 -1.70 6.02
CA ILE A 61 -2.72 -2.87 6.52
C ILE A 61 -3.76 -3.91 6.91
N THR A 62 -3.57 -5.17 6.51
CA THR A 62 -4.47 -6.25 6.90
C THR A 62 -4.51 -6.43 8.41
N GLU A 63 -5.64 -6.85 8.96
CA GLU A 63 -5.82 -7.07 10.40
C GLU A 63 -4.77 -8.04 11.01
N ASP A 64 -4.25 -8.98 10.21
CA ASP A 64 -3.23 -9.96 10.61
C ASP A 64 -1.78 -9.49 10.38
N ASN A 65 -1.59 -8.22 9.98
CA ASN A 65 -0.30 -7.61 9.72
C ASN A 65 0.55 -8.35 8.66
N GLN A 66 -0.08 -9.09 7.74
CA GLN A 66 0.62 -9.83 6.68
C GLN A 66 0.79 -9.03 5.39
N TRP A 67 -0.07 -8.04 5.12
CA TRP A 67 -0.05 -7.28 3.88
C TRP A 67 -0.32 -5.79 4.09
N CYS A 68 0.32 -4.96 3.27
CA CYS A 68 -0.04 -3.58 3.04
C CYS A 68 -0.57 -3.45 1.61
N ILE A 69 -1.81 -2.97 1.48
CA ILE A 69 -2.45 -2.74 0.18
C ILE A 69 -2.46 -1.23 -0.07
N MET A 70 -1.72 -0.79 -1.09
CA MET A 70 -1.64 0.60 -1.52
C MET A 70 -2.43 0.78 -2.81
N TYR A 71 -3.11 1.92 -2.96
CA TYR A 71 -4.00 2.18 -4.09
C TYR A 71 -3.97 3.64 -4.56
N GLY A 72 -4.41 3.85 -5.79
CA GLY A 72 -4.42 5.14 -6.51
C GLY A 72 -4.46 4.83 -8.02
N CYS A 73 -3.37 5.09 -8.72
CA CYS A 73 -3.11 4.55 -10.07
C CYS A 73 -2.89 3.03 -10.03
N GLY A 74 -3.95 2.23 -9.93
CA GLY A 74 -3.93 0.78 -9.71
C GLY A 74 -3.65 0.39 -8.26
N ILE A 75 -3.23 -0.86 -8.04
CA ILE A 75 -3.04 -1.42 -6.69
C ILE A 75 -1.67 -2.10 -6.60
N ILE A 76 -1.00 -1.94 -5.46
CA ILE A 76 0.17 -2.73 -5.07
C ILE A 76 -0.15 -3.43 -3.75
N ALA A 77 -0.08 -4.76 -3.73
CA ALA A 77 -0.17 -5.57 -2.52
C ALA A 77 1.24 -5.95 -2.10
N TYR A 78 1.76 -5.33 -1.03
CA TYR A 78 3.11 -5.57 -0.51
C TYR A 78 3.04 -6.43 0.75
N ARG A 79 3.79 -7.52 0.78
CA ARG A 79 3.83 -8.47 1.89
C ARG A 79 4.65 -7.89 3.04
N LEU A 80 4.13 -7.95 4.26
CA LEU A 80 4.80 -7.49 5.47
C LEU A 80 5.59 -8.63 6.11
N LYS A 81 6.53 -9.19 5.36
CA LYS A 81 7.35 -10.33 5.77
C LYS A 81 8.81 -10.12 5.36
N GLU A 82 9.73 -10.44 6.26
CA GLU A 82 11.17 -10.41 5.98
C GLU A 82 11.63 -11.56 5.05
N PRO A 83 12.70 -11.35 4.26
CA PRO A 83 13.41 -10.08 4.08
C PRO A 83 12.59 -9.07 3.28
N PHE A 84 12.70 -7.79 3.62
CA PHE A 84 12.02 -6.72 2.88
C PHE A 84 12.87 -6.29 1.69
N ASP A 85 12.22 -6.14 0.54
CA ASP A 85 12.84 -5.70 -0.71
C ASP A 85 12.21 -4.38 -1.16
N ASP A 86 13.02 -3.46 -1.66
CA ASP A 86 12.49 -2.23 -2.26
C ASP A 86 11.71 -2.56 -3.54
N TYR A 87 10.52 -1.99 -3.65
CA TYR A 87 9.66 -2.11 -4.82
C TYR A 87 10.38 -1.64 -6.09
N SER A 88 10.22 -2.42 -7.15
CA SER A 88 10.63 -2.09 -8.51
C SER A 88 9.59 -2.56 -9.51
N TYR A 89 9.36 -1.74 -10.54
CA TYR A 89 8.55 -2.11 -11.69
C TYR A 89 9.06 -3.38 -12.38
N ASP A 90 8.16 -4.04 -13.10
CA ASP A 90 8.43 -5.20 -13.96
C ASP A 90 9.16 -6.36 -13.27
N THR A 91 9.05 -6.42 -11.94
CA THR A 91 9.71 -7.44 -11.12
C THR A 91 8.69 -8.46 -10.64
N VAL A 92 8.95 -9.74 -10.94
CA VAL A 92 8.17 -10.86 -10.39
C VAL A 92 8.85 -11.34 -9.12
N CYS A 93 8.18 -11.19 -7.98
CA CYS A 93 8.69 -11.63 -6.68
C CYS A 93 7.56 -12.10 -5.77
N GLU A 94 7.90 -12.59 -4.58
CA GLU A 94 6.91 -12.95 -3.54
C GLU A 94 6.57 -11.79 -2.61
N GLN A 95 7.30 -10.67 -2.73
CA GLN A 95 7.19 -9.53 -1.82
C GLN A 95 6.07 -8.57 -2.23
N TRP A 96 5.80 -8.41 -3.53
CA TRP A 96 4.68 -7.61 -4.01
C TRP A 96 4.01 -8.18 -5.24
N SER A 97 2.74 -7.81 -5.38
CA SER A 97 1.93 -8.00 -6.58
C SER A 97 1.30 -6.69 -7.03
N GLU A 98 1.13 -6.54 -8.34
CA GLU A 98 0.53 -5.38 -8.97
C GLU A 98 -0.79 -5.73 -9.65
N PHE A 99 -1.77 -4.83 -9.57
CA PHE A 99 -3.05 -4.99 -10.24
C PHE A 99 -3.46 -3.71 -10.97
N ARG A 100 -3.83 -3.87 -12.25
CA ARG A 100 -4.43 -2.79 -13.07
C ARG A 100 -3.59 -1.50 -13.05
N ARG A 101 -2.27 -1.67 -13.27
CA ARG A 101 -1.29 -0.57 -13.37
C ARG A 101 -0.79 -0.34 -14.79
N GLY A 102 -1.17 -1.20 -15.74
CA GLY A 102 -0.68 -1.12 -17.12
C GLY A 102 -1.34 0.04 -17.88
N PRO A 103 -0.66 0.61 -18.90
CA PRO A 103 -1.16 1.78 -19.64
C PRO A 103 -2.47 1.52 -20.41
N LYS A 104 -2.87 0.26 -20.58
CA LYS A 104 -4.10 -0.15 -21.29
C LYS A 104 -5.20 -0.68 -20.38
N ASP A 105 -4.89 -0.93 -19.11
CA ASP A 105 -5.80 -1.56 -18.15
C ASP A 105 -5.69 -0.92 -16.76
N ILE A 106 -5.24 0.35 -16.72
CA ILE A 106 -5.15 1.14 -15.51
C ILE A 106 -6.52 1.26 -14.84
N LEU A 107 -6.57 1.01 -13.54
CA LEU A 107 -7.74 1.24 -12.70
C LEU A 107 -7.43 2.34 -11.70
N TRP A 108 -8.14 3.46 -11.77
CA TRP A 108 -8.05 4.53 -10.78
C TRP A 108 -8.89 4.17 -9.56
N VAL A 109 -8.23 3.90 -8.44
CA VAL A 109 -8.83 3.38 -7.21
C VAL A 109 -8.92 4.48 -6.15
N GLU A 110 -10.13 4.76 -5.69
CA GLU A 110 -10.38 5.74 -4.62
C GLU A 110 -10.42 5.13 -3.23
N LYS A 111 -10.81 3.85 -3.13
CA LYS A 111 -11.00 3.23 -1.81
C LYS A 111 -10.79 1.73 -1.86
N VAL A 112 -10.12 1.24 -0.81
CA VAL A 112 -9.99 -0.19 -0.53
C VAL A 112 -10.45 -0.46 0.90
N VAL A 113 -11.24 -1.52 1.09
CA VAL A 113 -11.75 -1.95 2.40
C VAL A 113 -11.55 -3.45 2.52
N GLN A 114 -10.97 -3.89 3.63
CA GLN A 114 -10.89 -5.32 3.94
C GLN A 114 -12.28 -5.88 4.26
N THR A 115 -12.67 -6.94 3.57
CA THR A 115 -13.96 -7.62 3.77
C THR A 115 -13.80 -9.02 4.37
N SER A 116 -12.61 -9.62 4.22
CA SER A 116 -12.22 -10.88 4.85
C SER A 116 -10.70 -10.90 5.10
N PRO A 117 -10.15 -11.90 5.80
CA PRO A 117 -8.69 -12.04 5.96
C PRO A 117 -7.91 -12.01 4.63
N THR A 118 -8.50 -12.43 3.51
CA THR A 118 -7.83 -12.53 2.20
C THR A 118 -8.47 -11.65 1.13
N SER A 119 -9.61 -11.02 1.41
CA SER A 119 -10.39 -10.31 0.40
C SER A 119 -10.54 -8.83 0.72
N MET A 120 -10.43 -8.01 -0.32
CA MET A 120 -10.66 -6.58 -0.28
C MET A 120 -11.78 -6.20 -1.25
N LEU A 121 -12.67 -5.31 -0.81
CA LEU A 121 -13.51 -4.51 -1.69
C LEU A 121 -12.70 -3.32 -2.19
N VAL A 122 -12.61 -3.20 -3.50
CA VAL A 122 -11.94 -2.10 -4.21
C VAL A 122 -13.02 -1.29 -4.91
N ILE A 123 -12.98 0.03 -4.75
CA ILE A 123 -13.90 0.98 -5.37
C ILE A 123 -13.07 1.95 -6.20
N SER A 124 -13.37 2.02 -7.50
CA SER A 124 -12.73 2.97 -8.43
C SER A 124 -13.42 4.32 -8.49
N GLU A 125 -12.75 5.30 -9.11
CA GLU A 125 -13.27 6.66 -9.33
C GLU A 125 -14.59 6.68 -10.13
N ASP A 126 -14.81 5.67 -10.98
CA ASP A 126 -16.06 5.50 -11.71
C ASP A 126 -17.15 4.75 -10.93
N GLU A 127 -16.95 4.58 -9.62
CA GLU A 127 -17.80 3.85 -8.68
C GLU A 127 -17.92 2.34 -8.95
N SER A 128 -17.16 1.78 -9.90
CA SER A 128 -17.11 0.34 -10.12
C SER A 128 -16.52 -0.39 -8.91
N LYS A 129 -17.06 -1.58 -8.61
CA LYS A 129 -16.65 -2.39 -7.46
C LYS A 129 -15.94 -3.64 -7.92
N TYR A 130 -14.83 -3.95 -7.26
CA TYR A 130 -14.05 -5.15 -7.51
C TYR A 130 -13.79 -5.88 -6.20
N THR A 131 -13.73 -7.20 -6.27
CA THR A 131 -13.15 -8.03 -5.21
C THR A 131 -11.69 -8.31 -5.58
N LEU A 132 -10.77 -7.97 -4.69
CA LEU A 132 -9.38 -8.39 -4.75
C LEU A 132 -9.18 -9.55 -3.78
N ASP A 133 -8.77 -10.71 -4.27
CA ASP A 133 -8.21 -11.78 -3.44
C ASP A 133 -6.69 -11.70 -3.48
N ILE A 134 -6.09 -11.40 -2.32
CA ILE A 134 -4.64 -11.12 -2.22
C ILE A 134 -3.82 -12.41 -2.22
N LEU A 135 -4.40 -13.56 -1.86
CA LEU A 135 -3.69 -14.85 -1.88
C LEU A 135 -3.75 -15.51 -3.25
N ASP A 136 -4.92 -15.45 -3.89
CA ASP A 136 -5.10 -15.95 -5.26
C ASP A 136 -4.57 -14.98 -6.32
N ASN A 137 -4.07 -13.81 -5.90
CA ASN A 137 -3.54 -12.76 -6.76
C ASN A 137 -4.54 -12.40 -7.87
N HIS A 138 -5.80 -12.21 -7.51
CA HIS A 138 -6.89 -12.06 -8.46
C HIS A 138 -7.78 -10.86 -8.15
N LEU A 139 -8.00 -10.01 -9.15
CA LEU A 139 -8.93 -8.89 -9.09
C LEU A 139 -10.10 -9.13 -10.05
N LYS A 140 -11.33 -9.11 -9.51
CA LYS A 140 -12.56 -9.41 -10.23
C LYS A 140 -13.59 -8.30 -10.10
N LEU A 141 -14.12 -7.83 -11.23
CA LEU A 141 -15.26 -6.90 -11.26
C LEU A 141 -16.53 -7.55 -10.71
N GLU A 142 -17.20 -6.89 -9.79
CA GLU A 142 -18.52 -7.26 -9.30
C GLU A 142 -19.58 -6.85 -10.34
N ARG A 143 -20.33 -7.82 -10.87
CA ARG A 143 -21.47 -7.53 -11.76
C ARG A 143 -22.70 -7.35 -10.88
N ILE A 144 -23.32 -6.17 -10.97
CA ILE A 144 -24.64 -5.87 -10.41
C ILE A 144 -25.71 -6.48 -11.33
#